data_AF-A0A812MWA8-F1
#
_entry.id   AF-A0A812MWA8-F1
#
_cell.length_a   1.000
_cell.length_b   1.000
_cell.length_c   1.000
_cell.angle_alpha   90.00
_cell.angle_beta   90.00
_cell.angle_gamma   90.00
#
_symmetry.space_group_name_H-M   'P 1'
#
loop_
_entity.id
_entity.type
_entity.pdbx_description
1 polymer ?
#
loop_
_entity_poly.entity_id
_entity_poly.type
_entity_poly.pdbx_seq_one_letter_code
_entity_poly.pdbx_strand_id
1 'polypeptide(L)'
;MGWDEQAEKCCEILAQLDKLFQEADDLHSESDAELSQRTEGSEPANRVWWAQLLLDHTHKLGIRIPKCELPRRVVSCCSGGCSEAFALKELDIPFIIESSSEPERQFREFQLANHVDIQHQHVSFADQLAAAPCALHSGSSECKVEASPDLLVIGAPCNPFSIQRPGRFTAGSTEGHALSKLTLRGVLTALQKFSPHTAIAETTDGFLKPLSADSSETPLTLHHV
;
A
#
# COMPACT_ATOMS: atom_id res chain seq x y z
N MET A 1 -30.32 -6.74 -13.06
CA MET A 1 -29.99 -6.89 -11.63
C MET A 1 -30.45 -5.62 -10.95
N GLY A 2 -31.39 -5.72 -10.01
CA GLY A 2 -31.85 -4.55 -9.24
C GLY A 2 -30.81 -4.14 -8.20
N TRP A 3 -30.84 -2.89 -7.74
CA TRP A 3 -29.93 -2.42 -6.69
C TRP A 3 -30.01 -3.26 -5.41
N ASP A 4 -31.19 -3.77 -5.07
CA ASP A 4 -31.41 -4.63 -3.91
C ASP A 4 -30.65 -5.96 -4.01
N GLU A 5 -30.64 -6.58 -5.21
CA GLU A 5 -29.92 -7.84 -5.46
C GLU A 5 -28.39 -7.67 -5.37
N GLN A 6 -27.90 -6.47 -5.69
CA GLN A 6 -26.47 -6.16 -5.60
C GLN A 6 -26.05 -5.81 -4.16
N ALA A 7 -26.92 -5.14 -3.40
CA ALA A 7 -26.70 -4.90 -1.98
C ALA A 7 -26.66 -6.21 -1.18
N GLU A 8 -27.57 -7.15 -1.47
CA GLU A 8 -27.60 -8.47 -0.81
C GLU A 8 -26.31 -9.27 -1.06
N LYS A 9 -25.84 -9.31 -2.32
CA LYS A 9 -24.54 -9.94 -2.66
C LYS A 9 -23.36 -9.29 -1.95
N CYS A 10 -23.35 -7.96 -1.82
CA CYS A 10 -22.30 -7.27 -1.06
C CYS A 10 -22.33 -7.67 0.43
N CYS A 11 -23.51 -7.78 1.04
CA CYS A 11 -23.65 -8.24 2.42
C CYS A 11 -23.15 -9.69 2.61
N GLU A 12 -23.46 -10.59 1.67
CA GLU A 12 -22.96 -11.97 1.69
C GLU A 12 -21.42 -12.04 1.60
N ILE A 13 -20.82 -11.24 0.72
CA ILE A 13 -19.36 -11.16 0.57
C ILE A 13 -18.72 -10.63 1.86
N LEU A 14 -19.29 -9.58 2.46
CA LEU A 14 -18.77 -9.02 3.71
C LEU A 14 -18.84 -10.05 4.86
N ALA A 15 -19.94 -10.79 4.98
CA ALA A 15 -20.07 -11.84 5.98
C ALA A 15 -19.06 -13.00 5.76
N GLN A 16 -18.77 -13.35 4.50
CA GLN A 16 -17.73 -14.33 4.18
C GLN A 16 -16.34 -13.84 4.55
N LEU A 17 -16.03 -12.56 4.32
CA LEU A 17 -14.76 -11.95 4.70
C LEU A 17 -14.60 -11.91 6.21
N ASP A 18 -15.62 -11.51 6.97
CA ASP A 18 -15.59 -11.51 8.44
C ASP A 18 -15.31 -12.92 9.00
N LYS A 19 -15.92 -13.95 8.41
CA LYS A 19 -15.65 -15.35 8.78
C LYS A 19 -14.21 -15.76 8.51
N LEU A 20 -13.64 -15.34 7.37
CA LEU A 20 -12.23 -15.61 7.04
C LEU A 20 -11.27 -14.89 7.98
N PHE A 21 -11.60 -13.67 8.41
CA PHE A 21 -10.79 -12.94 9.39
C PHE A 21 -10.82 -13.61 10.77
N GLN A 22 -12.00 -14.04 11.22
CA GLN A 22 -12.11 -14.78 12.49
C GLN A 22 -11.32 -16.10 12.44
N GLU A 23 -11.39 -16.84 11.33
CA GLU A 23 -10.61 -18.07 11.15
C GLU A 23 -9.10 -17.80 11.15
N ALA A 24 -8.66 -16.66 10.60
CA ALA A 24 -7.26 -16.26 10.64
C ALA A 24 -6.80 -15.87 12.06
N ASP A 25 -7.64 -15.18 12.83
CA ASP A 25 -7.36 -14.82 14.23
C ASP A 25 -7.27 -16.07 15.12
N ASP A 26 -8.17 -17.04 14.92
CA ASP A 26 -8.16 -18.30 15.65
C ASP A 26 -6.87 -19.10 15.35
N LEU A 27 -6.45 -19.17 14.08
CA LEU A 27 -5.16 -19.78 13.68
C LEU A 27 -3.95 -19.08 14.29
N HIS A 28 -4.04 -17.76 14.50
CA HIS A 28 -2.98 -17.01 15.16
C HIS A 28 -2.81 -17.39 16.62
N SER A 29 -3.92 -17.62 17.33
CA SER A 29 -3.89 -18.04 18.73
C SER A 29 -3.25 -19.41 18.96
N GLU A 30 -3.39 -20.33 18.00
CA GLU A 30 -2.75 -21.65 18.04
C GLU A 30 -1.25 -21.58 17.71
N SER A 31 -0.88 -20.72 16.75
CA SER A 31 0.51 -20.46 16.35
C SER A 31 1.39 -20.00 17.53
N ASP A 32 0.87 -19.11 18.37
CA ASP A 32 1.62 -18.55 19.51
C ASP A 32 1.92 -19.60 20.59
N ALA A 33 1.03 -20.60 20.73
CA ALA A 33 1.23 -21.72 21.64
C ALA A 33 2.30 -22.71 21.13
N GLU A 34 2.40 -22.91 19.82
CA GLU A 34 3.42 -23.78 19.20
C GLU A 34 4.80 -23.09 19.07
N LEU A 35 4.83 -21.77 18.85
CA LEU A 35 6.06 -20.96 18.82
C LEU A 35 6.83 -21.05 20.15
N SER A 36 6.10 -21.21 21.26
CA SER A 36 6.66 -21.38 22.60
C SER A 36 7.40 -22.71 22.81
N GLN A 37 7.28 -23.68 21.89
CA GLN A 37 7.96 -24.98 21.96
C GLN A 37 9.16 -25.12 21.01
N ARG A 38 9.53 -24.06 20.26
CA ARG A 38 10.73 -24.10 19.42
C ARG A 38 11.98 -24.18 20.30
N THR A 39 12.61 -25.35 20.28
CA THR A 39 13.88 -25.66 20.95
C THR A 39 14.95 -24.64 20.61
N GLU A 40 15.59 -24.07 21.64
CA GLU A 40 16.83 -23.29 21.55
C GLU A 40 17.86 -24.09 20.72
N GLY A 41 18.06 -23.72 19.45
CA GLY A 41 19.05 -24.36 18.59
C GLY A 41 18.68 -24.55 17.12
N SER A 42 17.42 -24.35 16.71
CA SER A 42 17.11 -24.25 15.28
C SER A 42 17.62 -22.90 14.76
N GLU A 43 18.39 -22.91 13.66
CA GLU A 43 18.71 -21.70 12.91
C GLU A 43 17.43 -20.86 12.73
N PRO A 44 17.50 -19.53 12.90
CA PRO A 44 16.34 -18.67 12.66
C PRO A 44 15.79 -19.03 11.29
N ALA A 45 14.49 -19.29 11.21
CA ALA A 45 13.86 -19.64 9.95
C ALA A 45 14.31 -18.63 8.90
N ASN A 46 14.93 -19.11 7.82
CA ASN A 46 15.54 -18.26 6.77
C ASN A 46 14.51 -17.35 6.06
N ARG A 47 13.24 -17.39 6.45
CA ARG A 47 12.14 -16.55 5.97
C ARG A 47 11.30 -16.04 7.13
N VAL A 48 10.77 -14.82 6.99
CA VAL A 48 9.86 -14.26 7.99
C VAL A 48 8.57 -15.08 8.03
N TRP A 49 8.06 -15.34 9.24
CA TRP A 49 6.95 -16.26 9.49
C TRP A 49 5.69 -15.95 8.67
N TRP A 50 5.35 -14.66 8.48
CA TRP A 50 4.15 -14.25 7.76
C TRP A 50 4.22 -14.58 6.27
N ALA A 51 5.41 -14.52 5.66
CA ALA A 51 5.59 -14.80 4.25
C ALA A 51 5.36 -16.29 3.98
N GLN A 52 5.86 -17.16 4.87
CA GLN A 52 5.60 -18.59 4.79
C GLN A 52 4.11 -18.90 4.94
N LEU A 53 3.45 -18.27 5.93
CA LEU A 53 2.01 -18.45 6.14
C LEU A 53 1.18 -18.05 4.91
N LEU A 54 1.52 -16.93 4.27
CA LEU A 54 0.87 -16.48 3.04
C LEU A 54 1.06 -17.46 1.88
N LEU A 55 2.27 -17.99 1.70
CA LEU A 55 2.57 -18.98 0.67
C LEU A 55 1.80 -20.28 0.91
N ASP A 56 1.76 -20.75 2.16
CA ASP A 56 1.04 -21.97 2.55
C ASP A 56 -0.47 -21.82 2.32
N HIS A 57 -1.06 -20.68 2.68
CA HIS A 57 -2.48 -20.40 2.40
C HIS A 57 -2.77 -20.31 0.91
N THR A 58 -1.91 -19.64 0.14
CA THR A 58 -2.07 -19.55 -1.33
C THR A 58 -2.04 -20.95 -1.95
N HIS A 59 -1.13 -21.82 -1.49
CA HIS A 59 -1.06 -23.21 -1.92
C HIS A 59 -2.30 -24.03 -1.52
N LYS A 60 -2.81 -23.87 -0.28
CA LYS A 60 -4.03 -24.53 0.20
C LYS A 60 -5.26 -24.14 -0.63
N LEU A 61 -5.32 -22.91 -1.12
CA LEU A 61 -6.38 -22.43 -2.03
C LEU A 61 -6.23 -22.96 -3.47
N GLY A 62 -5.19 -23.74 -3.76
CA GLY A 62 -4.90 -24.24 -5.11
C GLY A 62 -4.39 -23.15 -6.07
N ILE A 63 -4.03 -21.97 -5.54
CA ILE A 63 -3.50 -20.86 -6.34
C ILE A 63 -2.02 -21.15 -6.60
N ARG A 64 -1.67 -21.26 -7.88
CA ARG A 64 -0.28 -21.39 -8.31
C ARG A 64 0.31 -20.01 -8.52
N ILE A 65 1.29 -19.65 -7.70
CA ILE A 65 2.05 -18.42 -7.88
C ILE A 65 3.01 -18.65 -9.06
N PRO A 66 2.86 -17.93 -10.18
CA PRO A 66 3.78 -18.07 -11.29
C PRO A 66 5.18 -17.60 -10.85
N LYS A 67 6.20 -18.36 -11.25
CA LYS A 67 7.59 -17.93 -11.04
C LYS A 67 7.83 -16.66 -11.86
N CYS A 68 8.30 -15.62 -11.19
CA CYS A 68 8.65 -14.37 -11.85
C CYS A 68 10.12 -14.45 -12.30
N GLU A 69 10.37 -14.53 -13.60
CA GLU A 69 11.73 -14.65 -14.14
C GLU A 69 12.46 -13.31 -14.27
N LEU A 70 11.70 -12.23 -14.46
CA LEU A 70 12.22 -10.88 -14.62
C LEU A 70 11.92 -10.02 -13.39
N PRO A 71 12.83 -9.11 -12.99
CA PRO A 71 12.53 -8.16 -11.94
C PRO A 71 11.32 -7.28 -12.28
N ARG A 72 10.40 -7.14 -11.32
CA ARG A 72 9.26 -6.22 -11.43
C ARG A 72 9.70 -4.78 -11.19
N ARG A 73 9.29 -3.89 -12.07
CA ARG A 73 9.48 -2.45 -11.91
C ARG A 73 8.43 -1.91 -10.93
N VAL A 74 8.88 -1.36 -9.82
CA VAL A 74 8.02 -0.83 -8.76
C VAL A 74 8.18 0.68 -8.67
N VAL A 75 7.05 1.38 -8.71
CA VAL A 75 6.96 2.77 -8.29
C VAL A 75 6.24 2.81 -6.95
N SER A 76 6.91 3.39 -5.95
CA SER A 76 6.38 3.58 -4.62
C SER A 76 6.11 5.06 -4.37
N CYS A 77 4.91 5.37 -3.90
CA CYS A 77 4.46 6.73 -3.63
C CYS A 77 4.14 6.86 -2.13
N CYS A 78 4.71 7.89 -1.49
CA CYS A 78 4.62 8.07 -0.03
C CYS A 78 5.18 6.85 0.72
N SER A 79 6.42 6.51 0.39
CA SER A 79 6.97 5.17 0.59
C SER A 79 7.26 4.80 2.05
N GLY A 80 7.43 5.78 2.95
CA GLY A 80 7.81 5.51 4.34
C GLY A 80 9.07 4.65 4.41
N GLY A 81 9.00 3.49 5.07
CA GLY A 81 10.10 2.52 5.11
C GLY A 81 10.28 1.67 3.85
N CYS A 82 9.49 1.86 2.79
CA CYS A 82 9.43 1.01 1.58
C CYS A 82 9.09 -0.45 1.92
N SER A 83 8.04 -0.65 2.72
CA SER A 83 7.61 -1.97 3.22
C SER A 83 7.32 -2.98 2.10
N GLU A 84 6.85 -2.50 0.95
CA GLU A 84 6.61 -3.32 -0.24
C GLU A 84 7.88 -3.98 -0.77
N ALA A 85 9.05 -3.34 -0.64
CA ALA A 85 10.32 -3.94 -1.05
C ALA A 85 10.71 -5.10 -0.15
N PHE A 86 10.48 -4.97 1.17
CA PHE A 86 10.64 -6.09 2.10
C PHE A 86 9.66 -7.22 1.78
N ALA A 87 8.41 -6.90 1.50
CA ALA A 87 7.41 -7.91 1.16
C ALA A 87 7.78 -8.69 -0.11
N LEU A 88 8.19 -8.00 -1.17
CA LEU A 88 8.64 -8.62 -2.42
C LEU A 88 9.89 -9.50 -2.20
N LYS A 89 10.84 -9.03 -1.38
CA LYS A 89 12.04 -9.79 -1.01
C LYS A 89 11.69 -11.08 -0.27
N GLU A 90 10.85 -11.02 0.76
CA GLU A 90 10.47 -12.19 1.55
C GLU A 90 9.63 -13.21 0.77
N LEU A 91 8.96 -12.75 -0.30
CA LEU A 91 8.20 -13.60 -1.22
C LEU A 91 9.03 -14.12 -2.40
N ASP A 92 10.35 -13.88 -2.42
CA ASP A 92 11.26 -14.21 -3.53
C ASP A 92 10.77 -13.69 -4.89
N ILE A 93 10.12 -12.53 -4.90
CA ILE A 93 9.72 -11.84 -6.13
C ILE A 93 10.86 -10.90 -6.51
N PRO A 94 11.58 -11.12 -7.61
CA PRO A 94 12.61 -10.19 -8.06
C PRO A 94 11.98 -8.83 -8.41
N PHE A 95 12.62 -7.74 -8.00
CA PHE A 95 12.10 -6.39 -8.21
C PHE A 95 13.22 -5.36 -8.36
N ILE A 96 12.87 -4.19 -8.91
CA ILE A 96 13.66 -2.97 -8.93
C ILE A 96 12.73 -1.84 -8.49
N ILE A 97 13.16 -1.05 -7.50
CA ILE A 97 12.44 0.17 -7.12
C ILE A 97 12.86 1.26 -8.10
N GLU A 98 12.08 1.38 -9.16
CA GLU A 98 12.28 2.38 -10.19
C GLU A 98 12.14 3.79 -9.60
N SER A 99 11.14 4.00 -8.73
CA SER A 99 11.06 5.25 -8.00
C SER A 99 10.39 5.12 -6.64
N SER A 100 10.87 5.89 -5.66
CA SER A 100 10.20 6.15 -4.38
C SER A 100 9.98 7.64 -4.16
N SER A 101 9.03 8.00 -3.28
CA SER A 101 8.88 9.37 -2.78
C SER A 101 8.66 9.40 -1.27
N GLU A 102 9.49 10.14 -0.56
CA GLU A 102 9.48 10.17 0.91
C GLU A 102 10.02 11.51 1.43
N PRO A 103 9.22 12.33 2.14
CA PRO A 103 9.64 13.64 2.65
C PRO A 103 10.68 13.58 3.77
N GLU A 104 10.65 12.54 4.61
CA GLU A 104 11.55 12.45 5.75
C GLU A 104 12.90 11.84 5.34
N ARG A 105 13.97 12.61 5.59
CA ARG A 105 15.33 12.21 5.21
C ARG A 105 15.76 10.88 5.83
N GLN A 106 15.37 10.64 7.08
CA GLN A 106 15.73 9.42 7.81
C GLN A 106 15.13 8.16 7.15
N PHE A 107 13.89 8.25 6.66
CA PHE A 107 13.29 7.14 5.92
C PHE A 107 13.95 6.94 4.56
N ARG A 108 14.29 8.02 3.85
CA ARG A 108 15.07 7.92 2.61
C ARG A 108 16.42 7.22 2.80
N GLU A 109 17.15 7.58 3.87
CA GLU A 109 18.42 6.93 4.21
C GLU A 109 18.21 5.46 4.60
N PHE A 110 17.17 5.16 5.36
CA PHE A 110 16.78 3.79 5.71
C PHE A 110 16.48 2.93 4.46
N GLN A 111 15.75 3.48 3.50
CA GLN A 111 15.45 2.81 2.23
C GLN A 111 16.73 2.42 1.48
N LEU A 112 17.67 3.35 1.32
CA LEU A 112 18.93 3.11 0.62
C LEU A 112 19.85 2.14 1.35
N ALA A 113 19.81 2.12 2.68
CA ALA A 113 20.57 1.17 3.48
C ALA A 113 20.07 -0.29 3.31
N ASN A 114 18.78 -0.47 3.01
CA ASN A 114 18.15 -1.79 2.89
C ASN A 114 17.92 -2.25 1.45
N HIS A 115 17.89 -1.32 0.49
CA HIS A 115 17.58 -1.56 -0.91
C HIS A 115 18.56 -0.80 -1.81
N VAL A 116 19.59 -1.48 -2.28
CA VAL A 116 20.67 -0.88 -3.09
C VAL A 116 20.23 -0.49 -4.51
N ASP A 117 19.09 -1.02 -4.97
CA ASP A 117 18.61 -0.88 -6.35
C ASP A 117 17.50 0.18 -6.51
N ILE A 118 17.43 1.18 -5.63
CA ILE A 118 16.51 2.33 -5.81
C ILE A 118 17.10 3.27 -6.86
N GLN A 119 16.41 3.41 -7.99
CA GLN A 119 16.89 4.24 -9.11
C GLN A 119 16.59 5.73 -8.88
N HIS A 120 15.36 6.07 -8.45
CA HIS A 120 14.95 7.47 -8.28
C HIS A 120 14.24 7.71 -6.94
N GLN A 121 14.85 8.49 -6.05
CA GLN A 121 14.24 8.82 -4.75
C GLN A 121 13.85 10.30 -4.68
N HIS A 122 12.55 10.60 -4.80
CA HIS A 122 12.04 11.97 -4.78
C HIS A 122 11.76 12.43 -3.34
N VAL A 123 11.93 13.73 -3.07
CA VAL A 123 11.66 14.31 -1.75
C VAL A 123 10.17 14.35 -1.47
N SER A 124 9.32 14.59 -2.47
CA SER A 124 7.88 14.57 -2.27
C SER A 124 7.17 13.77 -3.34
N PHE A 125 5.96 13.30 -3.02
CA PHE A 125 5.09 12.67 -3.99
C PHE A 125 4.73 13.64 -5.13
N ALA A 126 4.59 14.94 -4.82
CA ALA A 126 4.39 15.97 -5.85
C ALA A 126 5.58 16.06 -6.82
N ASP A 127 6.82 16.00 -6.33
CA ASP A 127 8.03 16.01 -7.17
C ASP A 127 8.09 14.77 -8.08
N GLN A 128 7.75 13.60 -7.55
CA GLN A 128 7.65 12.36 -8.31
C GLN A 128 6.59 12.46 -9.43
N LEU A 129 5.43 13.04 -9.12
CA LEU A 129 4.37 13.31 -10.11
C LEU A 129 4.76 14.40 -11.12
N ALA A 130 5.60 15.36 -10.75
CA ALA A 130 6.10 16.38 -11.65
C ALA A 130 7.30 15.93 -12.51
N ALA A 131 7.85 14.74 -12.24
CA ALA A 131 9.15 14.32 -12.78
C ALA A 131 10.26 15.36 -12.50
N ALA A 132 10.22 15.94 -11.30
CA ALA A 132 11.27 16.83 -10.83
C ALA A 132 12.56 16.05 -10.52
N PRO A 133 13.73 16.70 -10.51
CA PRO A 133 14.98 16.04 -10.15
C PRO A 133 14.89 15.33 -8.79
N CYS A 134 15.28 14.06 -8.74
CA CYS A 134 15.26 13.28 -7.51
C CYS A 134 16.48 13.60 -6.61
N ALA A 135 16.41 13.21 -5.34
CA ALA A 135 17.46 13.43 -4.35
C ALA A 135 18.77 12.70 -4.67
N LEU A 136 18.71 11.58 -5.42
CA LEU A 136 19.90 10.81 -5.84
C LEU A 136 20.64 11.45 -7.02
N HIS A 137 19.92 12.22 -7.84
CA HIS A 137 20.41 12.75 -9.11
C HIS A 137 20.23 14.27 -9.17
N SER A 138 20.72 14.97 -8.14
CA SER A 138 20.59 16.42 -8.03
C SER A 138 21.21 17.12 -9.24
N GLY A 139 20.39 17.83 -10.02
CA GLY A 139 20.82 18.59 -11.19
C GLY A 139 20.81 17.80 -12.52
N SER A 140 20.41 16.54 -12.52
CA SER A 140 20.22 15.80 -13.76
C SER A 140 18.87 16.14 -14.40
N SER A 141 18.88 16.59 -15.66
CA SER A 141 17.67 16.73 -16.49
C SER A 141 17.15 15.39 -17.04
N GLU A 142 17.94 14.33 -16.88
CA GLU A 142 17.62 12.97 -17.35
C GLU A 142 16.96 12.12 -16.25
N CYS A 143 16.80 12.66 -15.04
CA CYS A 143 16.12 11.99 -13.95
C CYS A 143 14.63 11.83 -14.25
N LYS A 144 14.24 10.71 -14.85
CA LYS A 144 12.87 10.41 -15.26
C LYS A 144 12.49 9.00 -14.82
N VAL A 145 11.26 8.86 -14.33
CA VAL A 145 10.62 7.57 -14.09
C VAL A 145 9.91 7.19 -15.38
N GLU A 146 10.18 5.99 -15.89
CA GLU A 146 9.51 5.46 -17.08
C GLU A 146 8.01 5.28 -16.81
N ALA A 147 7.22 5.38 -17.87
CA ALA A 147 5.81 5.05 -17.78
C ALA A 147 5.61 3.53 -17.62
N SER A 148 4.42 3.16 -17.18
CA SER A 148 3.92 1.78 -17.10
C SER A 148 4.81 0.84 -16.28
N PRO A 149 4.99 1.10 -14.97
CA PRO A 149 5.64 0.14 -14.09
C PRO A 149 4.75 -1.11 -13.94
N ASP A 150 5.36 -2.24 -13.57
CA ASP A 150 4.62 -3.45 -13.27
C ASP A 150 3.72 -3.26 -12.05
N LEU A 151 4.23 -2.56 -11.04
CA LEU A 151 3.57 -2.34 -9.76
C LEU A 151 3.67 -0.87 -9.34
N LEU A 152 2.53 -0.27 -9.00
CA LEU A 152 2.45 1.01 -8.31
C LEU A 152 1.93 0.77 -6.89
N VAL A 153 2.68 1.18 -5.88
CA VAL A 153 2.26 1.13 -4.48
C VAL A 153 2.09 2.54 -3.96
N ILE A 154 0.96 2.84 -3.32
CA ILE A 154 0.66 4.18 -2.82
C ILE A 154 0.21 4.10 -1.36
N GLY A 155 1.06 4.57 -0.44
CA GLY A 155 0.74 4.75 0.99
C GLY A 155 0.30 6.17 1.29
N ALA A 156 -0.85 6.58 0.77
CA ALA A 156 -1.25 7.98 0.83
C ALA A 156 -1.47 8.46 2.29
N PRO A 157 -1.17 9.73 2.63
CA PRO A 157 -1.32 10.20 4.01
C PRO A 157 -2.73 9.99 4.54
N CYS A 158 -2.84 9.29 5.67
CA CYS A 158 -4.12 8.88 6.23
C CYS A 158 -4.76 9.91 7.16
N ASN A 159 -3.97 10.83 7.73
CA ASN A 159 -4.43 11.80 8.73
C ASN A 159 -5.71 12.55 8.32
N PRO A 160 -5.91 13.01 7.06
CA PRO A 160 -7.13 13.73 6.71
C PRO A 160 -8.42 12.93 6.88
N PHE A 161 -8.30 11.61 6.76
CA PHE A 161 -9.42 10.69 6.69
C PHE A 161 -9.56 9.85 7.96
N SER A 162 -8.51 9.71 8.77
CA SER A 162 -8.51 8.91 10.00
C SER A 162 -9.65 9.29 10.93
N ILE A 163 -10.42 8.27 11.36
CA ILE A 163 -11.49 8.40 12.36
C ILE A 163 -10.95 8.80 13.74
N GLN A 164 -9.65 8.61 13.98
CA GLN A 164 -8.99 8.97 15.23
C GLN A 164 -8.60 10.46 15.26
N ARG A 165 -8.69 11.18 14.14
CA ARG A 165 -8.36 12.61 14.10
C ARG A 165 -9.46 13.43 14.78
N PRO A 166 -9.15 14.25 15.80
CA PRO A 166 -10.11 15.16 16.40
C PRO A 166 -10.75 16.09 15.35
N GLY A 167 -12.07 16.23 15.40
CA GLY A 167 -12.82 17.07 14.47
C GLY A 167 -12.92 16.53 13.03
N ARG A 168 -12.56 15.26 12.78
CA ARG A 168 -12.68 14.61 11.45
C ARG A 168 -14.07 14.78 10.81
N PHE A 169 -15.14 14.78 11.60
CA PHE A 169 -16.52 14.89 11.11
C PHE A 169 -17.09 16.32 11.17
N THR A 170 -16.28 17.32 11.51
CA THR A 170 -16.67 18.73 11.41
C THR A 170 -16.73 19.12 9.94
N ALA A 171 -17.82 19.76 9.50
CA ALA A 171 -18.01 20.18 8.11
C ALA A 171 -16.81 20.96 7.57
N GLY A 172 -16.28 20.55 6.41
CA GLY A 172 -15.11 21.16 5.76
C GLY A 172 -13.76 20.80 6.37
N SER A 173 -13.71 20.06 7.48
CA SER A 173 -12.45 19.72 8.17
C SER A 173 -11.57 18.80 7.34
N THR A 174 -12.16 17.81 6.66
CA THR A 174 -11.40 16.91 5.78
C THR A 174 -10.95 17.65 4.54
N GLU A 175 -11.82 18.36 3.84
CA GLU A 175 -11.52 19.07 2.60
C GLU A 175 -10.51 20.20 2.80
N GLY A 176 -10.59 20.90 3.93
CA GLY A 176 -9.67 21.98 4.31
C GLY A 176 -8.30 21.50 4.79
N HIS A 177 -8.10 20.19 5.02
CA HIS A 177 -6.83 19.68 5.51
C HIS A 177 -5.77 19.67 4.39
N ALA A 178 -4.55 20.13 4.71
CA ALA A 178 -3.48 20.33 3.72
C ALA A 178 -3.14 19.07 2.90
N LEU A 179 -3.21 17.90 3.53
CA LEU A 179 -2.88 16.61 2.88
C LEU A 179 -4.03 15.99 2.08
N SER A 180 -5.26 16.51 2.14
CA SER A 180 -6.42 15.88 1.48
C SER A 180 -6.30 15.86 -0.03
N LYS A 181 -5.73 16.92 -0.61
CA LYS A 181 -5.46 16.99 -2.06
C LYS A 181 -4.45 15.92 -2.48
N LEU A 182 -3.47 15.65 -1.64
CA LEU A 182 -2.43 14.66 -1.93
C LEU A 182 -2.99 13.24 -1.91
N THR A 183 -3.82 12.90 -0.94
CA THR A 183 -4.36 11.54 -0.79
C THR A 183 -5.29 11.16 -1.93
N LEU A 184 -6.21 12.04 -2.34
CA LEU A 184 -7.25 11.68 -3.30
C LEU A 184 -6.84 11.99 -4.74
N ARG A 185 -6.51 13.25 -5.03
CA ARG A 185 -6.10 13.67 -6.38
C ARG A 185 -4.72 13.15 -6.74
N GLY A 186 -3.80 13.06 -5.77
CA GLY A 186 -2.47 12.51 -6.00
C GLY A 186 -2.52 11.05 -6.43
N VAL A 187 -3.35 10.22 -5.78
CA VAL A 187 -3.56 8.81 -6.19
C VAL A 187 -4.09 8.72 -7.62
N LEU A 188 -5.16 9.45 -7.95
CA LEU A 188 -5.71 9.45 -9.31
C LEU A 188 -4.69 9.93 -10.35
N THR A 189 -3.94 10.98 -10.02
CA THR A 189 -2.89 11.51 -10.90
C THR A 189 -1.76 10.49 -11.08
N ALA A 190 -1.37 9.75 -10.04
CA ALA A 190 -0.36 8.69 -10.14
C ALA A 190 -0.82 7.53 -11.03
N LEU A 191 -2.06 7.07 -10.85
CA LEU A 191 -2.65 6.03 -11.68
C LEU A 191 -2.68 6.43 -13.16
N GLN A 192 -3.09 7.68 -13.45
CA GLN A 192 -3.10 8.21 -14.82
C GLN A 192 -1.70 8.41 -15.39
N LYS A 193 -0.79 9.00 -14.60
CA LYS A 193 0.58 9.30 -15.03
C LYS A 193 1.38 8.04 -15.31
N PHE A 194 1.38 7.11 -14.37
CA PHE A 194 2.21 5.92 -14.45
C PHE A 194 1.53 4.81 -15.24
N SER A 195 0.20 4.77 -15.32
CA SER A 195 -0.53 3.71 -16.03
C SER A 195 0.02 2.30 -15.72
N PRO A 196 0.12 1.92 -14.43
CA PRO A 196 0.75 0.68 -14.01
C PRO A 196 -0.05 -0.55 -14.44
N HIS A 197 0.60 -1.71 -14.54
CA HIS A 197 -0.13 -2.96 -14.75
C HIS A 197 -0.96 -3.35 -13.53
N THR A 198 -0.40 -3.17 -12.33
CA THR A 198 -1.08 -3.40 -11.05
C THR A 198 -0.85 -2.20 -10.13
N ALA A 199 -1.90 -1.79 -9.42
CA ALA A 199 -1.81 -0.75 -8.41
C ALA A 199 -2.34 -1.24 -7.06
N ILE A 200 -1.62 -0.91 -6.00
CA ILE A 200 -2.00 -1.13 -4.61
C ILE A 200 -2.06 0.26 -3.96
N ALA A 201 -3.24 0.64 -3.47
CA ALA A 201 -3.42 1.87 -2.71
C ALA A 201 -3.86 1.50 -1.29
N GLU A 202 -3.08 1.91 -0.30
CA GLU A 202 -3.43 1.81 1.11
C GLU A 202 -4.16 3.08 1.53
N THR A 203 -5.18 2.90 2.37
CA THR A 203 -5.93 3.99 2.98
C THR A 203 -6.52 3.52 4.31
N THR A 204 -7.01 4.47 5.10
CA THR A 204 -7.69 4.15 6.38
C THR A 204 -9.19 3.98 6.20
N ASP A 205 -9.82 3.24 7.11
CA ASP A 205 -11.28 3.02 7.17
C ASP A 205 -12.10 4.32 7.06
N GLY A 206 -11.57 5.41 7.61
CA GLY A 206 -12.20 6.72 7.58
C GLY A 206 -12.30 7.35 6.19
N PHE A 207 -11.63 6.79 5.18
CA PHE A 207 -11.75 7.17 3.78
C PHE A 207 -13.10 6.75 3.16
N LEU A 208 -13.73 5.70 3.68
CA LEU A 208 -15.06 5.25 3.25
C LEU A 208 -16.19 5.87 4.08
N LYS A 209 -15.85 6.68 5.08
CA LYS A 209 -16.82 7.33 5.97
C LYS A 209 -17.25 8.69 5.41
N PRO A 210 -18.42 9.19 5.83
CA PRO A 210 -18.86 10.54 5.48
C PRO A 210 -17.83 11.63 5.78
N LEU A 211 -17.87 12.70 4.99
CA LEU A 211 -17.01 13.89 5.16
C LEU A 211 -17.38 14.66 6.44
N SER A 212 -18.66 14.66 6.80
CA SER A 212 -19.19 15.27 8.03
C SER A 212 -20.26 14.39 8.67
N ALA A 213 -20.61 14.67 9.93
CA ALA A 213 -21.64 13.91 10.67
C ALA A 213 -23.04 13.99 10.02
N ASP A 214 -23.34 15.11 9.34
CA ASP A 214 -24.64 15.38 8.74
C ASP A 214 -24.68 15.10 7.22
N SER A 215 -23.64 14.48 6.67
CA SER A 215 -23.53 14.16 5.24
C SER A 215 -23.50 12.66 5.00
N SER A 216 -23.88 12.25 3.79
CA SER A 216 -23.63 10.91 3.25
C SER A 216 -22.52 10.90 2.20
N GLU A 217 -21.98 12.08 1.86
CA GLU A 217 -20.88 12.21 0.89
C GLU A 217 -19.59 11.64 1.48
N THR A 218 -18.90 10.85 0.67
CA THR A 218 -17.61 10.26 1.00
C THR A 218 -16.54 10.81 0.05
N PRO A 219 -15.25 10.68 0.39
CA PRO A 219 -14.14 10.94 -0.52
C PRO A 219 -14.29 10.27 -1.90
N LEU A 220 -14.88 9.08 -1.96
CA LEU A 220 -15.12 8.37 -3.23
C LEU A 220 -16.20 9.05 -4.09
N THR A 221 -17.27 9.55 -3.48
CA THR A 221 -18.42 10.10 -4.22
C THR A 221 -18.18 11.52 -4.73
N LEU A 222 -17.19 12.24 -4.18
CA LEU A 222 -16.82 13.62 -4.58
C LEU A 222 -16.32 13.76 -6.02
N HIS A 223 -15.97 12.66 -6.70
CA HIS A 223 -15.26 12.69 -7.99
C HIS A 223 -16.01 12.07 -9.16
N HIS A 224 -17.32 11.84 -9.04
CA HIS A 224 -18.18 11.51 -10.18
C HIS A 224 -18.59 12.73 -11.04
N VAL A 225 -17.76 13.78 -11.08
CA VAL A 225 -17.99 15.01 -11.86
C VAL A 225 -16.80 15.30 -12.78
#